data_AF-A0A6N0X512-F1
#
_entry.id   AF-A0A6N0X512-F1
#
_cell.length_a   1.000
_cell.length_b   1.000
_cell.length_c   1.000
_cell.angle_alpha   90.00
_cell.angle_beta   90.00
_cell.angle_gamma   90.00
#
_symmetry.space_group_name_H-M   'P 1'
#
loop_
_entity.id
_entity.type
_entity.pdbx_description
1 polymer ?
#
loop_
_entity_poly.entity_id
_entity_poly.type
_entity_poly.pdbx_seq_one_letter_code
_entity_poly.pdbx_strand_id
1 'polypeptide(L)'
;MTGTDMQNGRRLAAWAALMAAVLAIVNIVLTLVALGGDTALLFDPARMLALPTRMIDLYRTAMVLDSFSYYLPMLPIGAYLWARLRGDGGPAVDAAILALVIYVIMGIAGTSIQIVTLPLLAAAHGSADPVIRAGSEAAWRVTVEIAQHALWWMEGPTFAFWAIVTGAAMQTQGLRFGRFLMAMGAAYALYFITALLWPGTLAELAELVAVLPVPVWLLLLGIDLWQGRTQ
;
A
#
# COMPACT_ATOMS: atom_id res chain seq x y z
N MET A 1 -10.94 -25.67 10.69
CA MET A 1 -9.49 -25.61 10.97
C MET A 1 -9.25 -26.32 12.29
N THR A 2 -8.24 -27.18 12.37
CA THR A 2 -7.81 -27.77 13.64
C THR A 2 -7.12 -26.71 14.51
N GLY A 3 -6.96 -26.95 15.81
CA GLY A 3 -6.26 -26.02 16.71
C GLY A 3 -4.83 -25.71 16.25
N THR A 4 -4.15 -26.69 15.65
CA THR A 4 -2.78 -26.55 15.12
C THR A 4 -2.74 -25.67 13.87
N ASP A 5 -3.71 -25.79 12.96
CA ASP A 5 -3.78 -24.99 11.73
C ASP A 5 -3.95 -23.50 12.05
N MET A 6 -4.81 -23.18 13.03
CA MET A 6 -5.05 -21.81 13.47
C MET A 6 -3.81 -21.19 14.11
N GLN A 7 -3.04 -21.97 14.87
CA GLN A 7 -1.78 -21.52 15.48
C GLN A 7 -0.70 -21.24 14.42
N ASN A 8 -0.60 -22.11 13.41
CA ASN A 8 0.34 -21.91 12.30
C ASN A 8 -0.05 -20.68 11.46
N GLY A 9 -1.34 -20.52 11.14
CA GLY A 9 -1.86 -19.34 10.45
C GLY A 9 -1.59 -18.05 11.22
N ARG A 10 -1.79 -18.06 12.55
CA ARG A 10 -1.48 -16.91 13.42
C ARG A 10 -0.01 -16.51 13.36
N ARG A 11 0.91 -17.49 13.43
CA ARG A 11 2.36 -17.23 13.37
C ARG A 11 2.78 -16.67 12.01
N LEU A 12 2.21 -17.19 10.92
CA LEU A 12 2.46 -16.67 9.58
C LEU A 12 1.99 -15.21 9.45
N ALA A 13 0.78 -14.91 9.91
CA ALA A 13 0.24 -13.55 9.92
C ALA A 13 1.08 -12.60 10.80
N ALA A 14 1.53 -13.07 11.98
CA ALA A 14 2.41 -12.29 12.85
C ALA A 14 3.74 -11.94 12.17
N TRP A 15 4.41 -12.93 11.57
CA TRP A 15 5.65 -12.71 10.82
C TRP A 15 5.44 -11.74 9.66
N ALA A 16 4.40 -11.96 8.87
CA ALA A 16 4.05 -11.09 7.75
C ALA A 16 3.87 -9.65 8.22
N ALA A 17 3.10 -9.41 9.28
CA ALA A 17 2.85 -8.08 9.82
C ALA A 17 4.12 -7.38 10.34
N LEU A 18 4.96 -8.10 11.08
CA LEU A 18 6.21 -7.54 11.62
C LEU A 18 7.21 -7.20 10.51
N MET A 19 7.38 -8.08 9.53
CA MET A 19 8.25 -7.82 8.38
C MET A 19 7.72 -6.64 7.56
N ALA A 20 6.41 -6.64 7.28
CA ALA A 20 5.74 -5.57 6.54
C ALA A 20 5.95 -4.19 7.18
N ALA A 21 5.79 -4.08 8.51
CA ALA A 21 5.99 -2.84 9.23
C ALA A 21 7.42 -2.27 9.07
N VAL A 22 8.43 -3.14 9.16
CA VAL A 22 9.84 -2.72 8.97
C VAL A 22 10.08 -2.29 7.52
N LEU A 23 9.61 -3.09 6.55
CA LEU A 23 9.79 -2.80 5.13
C LEU A 23 9.05 -1.52 4.71
N ALA A 24 7.90 -1.21 5.30
CA ALA A 24 7.15 0.03 5.05
C ALA A 24 7.95 1.26 5.49
N ILE A 25 8.58 1.21 6.66
CA ILE A 25 9.44 2.30 7.15
C ILE A 25 10.64 2.49 6.20
N VAL A 26 11.27 1.38 5.79
CA VAL A 26 12.40 1.45 4.83
C VAL A 26 11.93 2.00 3.49
N ASN A 27 10.79 1.55 2.96
CA ASN A 27 10.17 2.09 1.74
C ASN A 27 10.01 3.62 1.83
N ILE A 28 9.38 4.14 2.90
CA ILE A 28 9.16 5.59 3.06
C ILE A 28 10.50 6.34 3.00
N VAL A 29 11.51 5.86 3.73
CA VAL A 29 12.84 6.48 3.75
C VAL A 29 13.48 6.44 2.35
N LEU A 30 13.45 5.30 1.66
CA LEU A 30 14.04 5.18 0.33
C LEU A 30 13.34 6.08 -0.69
N THR A 31 12.01 6.15 -0.66
CA THR A 31 11.21 7.04 -1.51
C THR A 31 11.59 8.49 -1.26
N LEU A 32 11.61 8.93 0.00
CA LEU A 32 11.98 10.31 0.35
C LEU A 32 13.42 10.65 -0.07
N VAL A 33 14.37 9.75 0.14
CA VAL A 33 15.76 9.97 -0.27
C VAL A 33 15.88 10.05 -1.80
N ALA A 34 15.22 9.13 -2.53
CA ALA A 34 15.27 9.10 -3.98
C ALA A 34 14.67 10.36 -4.62
N LEU A 35 13.62 10.91 -4.00
CA LEU A 35 12.93 12.10 -4.46
C LEU A 35 13.46 13.41 -3.84
N GLY A 36 14.50 13.34 -3.00
CA GLY A 36 15.04 14.51 -2.30
C GLY A 36 14.04 15.19 -1.35
N GLY A 37 13.04 14.45 -0.87
CA GLY A 37 11.94 14.95 -0.04
C GLY A 37 10.82 15.67 -0.81
N ASP A 38 10.93 15.81 -2.13
CA ASP A 38 9.95 16.46 -3.00
C ASP A 38 9.11 15.42 -3.73
N THR A 39 7.96 15.01 -3.17
CA THR A 39 7.08 14.02 -3.81
C THR A 39 6.47 14.52 -5.11
N ALA A 40 6.37 15.84 -5.30
CA ALA A 40 5.89 16.43 -6.55
C ALA A 40 6.85 16.19 -7.73
N LEU A 41 8.11 15.83 -7.44
CA LEU A 41 9.09 15.40 -8.44
C LEU A 41 8.57 14.26 -9.33
N LEU A 42 7.76 13.35 -8.77
CA LEU A 42 7.16 12.25 -9.53
C LEU A 42 6.36 12.72 -10.74
N PHE A 43 5.75 13.90 -10.62
CA PHE A 43 4.91 14.49 -11.65
C PHE A 43 5.68 15.46 -12.56
N ASP A 44 6.98 15.69 -12.35
CA ASP A 44 7.85 16.44 -13.25
C ASP A 44 8.69 15.47 -14.09
N PRO A 45 8.28 15.12 -15.32
CA PRO A 45 8.96 14.08 -16.09
C PRO A 45 10.39 14.44 -16.44
N ALA A 46 10.65 15.70 -16.77
CA ALA A 46 11.99 16.14 -17.13
C ALA A 46 12.95 15.98 -15.95
N ARG A 47 12.56 16.41 -14.75
CA ARG A 47 13.40 16.25 -13.55
C ARG A 47 13.49 14.79 -13.08
N MET A 48 12.39 14.04 -13.12
CA MET A 48 12.36 12.65 -12.66
C MET A 48 13.21 11.74 -13.55
N LEU A 49 13.10 11.88 -14.88
CA LEU A 49 13.85 11.06 -15.83
C LEU A 49 15.33 11.47 -15.92
N ALA A 50 15.68 12.69 -15.51
CA ALA A 50 17.04 13.17 -15.42
C ALA A 50 17.75 12.84 -14.08
N LEU A 51 17.08 12.11 -13.17
CA LEU A 51 17.70 11.69 -11.92
C LEU A 51 18.97 10.86 -12.16
N PRO A 52 19.98 10.97 -11.28
CA PRO A 52 21.14 10.07 -11.32
C PRO A 52 20.69 8.60 -11.24
N THR A 53 21.36 7.71 -11.96
CA THR A 53 21.04 6.26 -11.99
C THR A 53 20.88 5.66 -10.59
N ARG A 54 21.72 6.08 -9.64
CA ARG A 54 21.64 5.64 -8.23
C ARG A 54 20.31 6.01 -7.57
N MET A 55 19.74 7.18 -7.86
CA MET A 55 18.45 7.60 -7.31
C MET A 55 17.29 6.88 -7.98
N ILE A 56 17.39 6.63 -9.29
CA ILE A 56 16.44 5.78 -10.02
C ILE A 56 16.40 4.37 -9.41
N ASP A 57 17.56 3.75 -9.18
CA ASP A 57 17.62 2.42 -8.58
C ASP A 57 17.11 2.41 -7.13
N LEU A 58 17.34 3.49 -6.39
CA LEU A 58 16.79 3.65 -5.04
C LEU A 58 15.26 3.73 -5.06
N TYR A 59 14.68 4.51 -5.98
CA TYR A 59 13.23 4.59 -6.16
C TYR A 59 12.64 3.24 -6.59
N ARG A 60 13.28 2.54 -7.54
CA ARG A 60 12.87 1.19 -7.95
C ARG A 60 12.90 0.22 -6.76
N THR A 61 13.94 0.29 -5.93
CA THR A 61 14.02 -0.51 -4.71
C THR A 61 12.89 -0.16 -3.76
N ALA A 62 12.56 1.13 -3.60
CA ALA A 62 11.43 1.57 -2.80
C ALA A 62 10.11 0.97 -3.30
N MET A 63 9.85 0.99 -4.61
CA MET A 63 8.65 0.38 -5.22
C MET A 63 8.58 -1.14 -5.02
N VAL A 64 9.73 -1.84 -5.03
CA VAL A 64 9.76 -3.26 -4.64
C VAL A 64 9.37 -3.41 -3.17
N LEU A 65 9.98 -2.63 -2.27
CA LEU A 65 9.63 -2.68 -0.86
C LEU A 65 8.18 -2.31 -0.59
N ASP A 66 7.60 -1.44 -1.40
CA ASP A 66 6.18 -1.08 -1.37
C ASP A 66 5.28 -2.32 -1.54
N SER A 67 5.52 -3.09 -2.60
CA SER A 67 4.91 -4.40 -2.85
C SER A 67 5.02 -5.37 -1.67
N PHE A 68 6.19 -5.42 -1.03
CA PHE A 68 6.48 -6.31 0.08
C PHE A 68 6.12 -5.75 1.46
N SER A 69 5.59 -4.53 1.56
CA SER A 69 5.24 -3.90 2.84
C SER A 69 3.77 -3.54 2.97
N TYR A 70 3.16 -2.94 1.94
CA TYR A 70 1.76 -2.53 1.99
C TYR A 70 0.81 -3.56 1.38
N TYR A 71 1.30 -4.44 0.48
CA TYR A 71 0.42 -5.31 -0.32
C TYR A 71 0.57 -6.80 -0.01
N LEU A 72 1.66 -7.45 -0.44
CA LEU A 72 1.80 -8.90 -0.34
C LEU A 72 1.61 -9.46 1.09
N PRO A 73 2.18 -8.85 2.14
CA PRO A 73 1.99 -9.33 3.52
C PRO A 73 0.54 -9.23 4.01
N MET A 74 -0.28 -8.39 3.40
CA MET A 74 -1.69 -8.28 3.76
C MET A 74 -2.47 -9.54 3.41
N LEU A 75 -2.02 -10.35 2.44
CA LEU A 75 -2.68 -11.61 2.08
C LEU A 75 -2.68 -12.63 3.23
N PRO A 76 -1.54 -13.03 3.82
CA PRO A 76 -1.57 -13.94 4.98
C PRO A 76 -2.25 -13.33 6.20
N ILE A 77 -2.14 -12.01 6.43
CA ILE A 77 -2.84 -11.32 7.53
C ILE A 77 -4.36 -11.39 7.33
N GLY A 78 -4.82 -11.02 6.14
CA GLY A 78 -6.22 -11.04 5.75
C GLY A 78 -6.80 -12.45 5.75
N ALA A 79 -6.07 -13.44 5.24
CA ALA A 79 -6.49 -14.84 5.27
C ALA A 79 -6.65 -15.36 6.69
N TYR A 80 -5.72 -15.01 7.60
CA TYR A 80 -5.84 -15.37 9.01
C TYR A 80 -7.05 -14.70 9.67
N LEU A 81 -7.22 -13.38 9.49
CA LEU A 81 -8.36 -12.64 10.05
C LEU A 81 -9.68 -13.15 9.47
N TRP A 82 -9.76 -13.40 8.18
CA TRP A 82 -10.92 -14.01 7.53
C TRP A 82 -11.27 -15.35 8.16
N ALA A 83 -10.31 -16.28 8.24
CA ALA A 83 -10.54 -17.59 8.83
C ALA A 83 -10.99 -17.52 10.31
N ARG A 84 -10.48 -16.52 11.06
CA ARG A 84 -10.83 -16.30 12.46
C ARG A 84 -12.19 -15.64 12.65
N LEU A 85 -12.58 -14.73 11.76
CA LEU A 85 -13.73 -13.85 11.93
C LEU A 85 -14.98 -14.33 11.19
N ARG A 86 -14.81 -15.15 10.15
CA ARG A 86 -15.89 -15.59 9.24
C ARG A 86 -17.11 -16.20 9.95
N GLY A 87 -16.89 -16.95 11.04
CA GLY A 87 -17.96 -17.63 11.77
C GLY A 87 -19.09 -16.69 12.21
N ASP A 88 -18.74 -15.57 12.86
CA ASP A 88 -19.71 -14.59 13.35
C ASP A 88 -19.89 -13.41 12.40
N GLY A 89 -18.90 -13.12 11.55
CA GLY A 89 -18.93 -11.98 10.62
C GLY A 89 -19.68 -12.25 9.31
N GLY A 90 -19.93 -13.52 8.97
CA GLY A 90 -20.79 -13.92 7.86
C GLY A 90 -20.34 -13.39 6.48
N PRO A 91 -21.29 -13.16 5.55
CA PRO A 91 -20.99 -12.76 4.17
C PRO A 91 -20.23 -11.44 4.03
N ALA A 92 -20.34 -10.52 5.00
CA ALA A 92 -19.62 -9.26 4.96
C ALA A 92 -18.10 -9.48 5.04
N VAL A 93 -17.65 -10.39 5.91
CA VAL A 93 -16.23 -10.75 6.05
C VAL A 93 -15.72 -11.50 4.81
N ASP A 94 -16.58 -12.30 4.16
CA ASP A 94 -16.28 -12.94 2.87
C ASP A 94 -16.11 -11.90 1.74
N ALA A 95 -16.93 -10.84 1.71
CA ALA A 95 -16.75 -9.75 0.76
C ALA A 95 -15.50 -8.91 1.08
N ALA A 96 -15.21 -8.68 2.37
CA ALA A 96 -14.07 -7.88 2.81
C ALA A 96 -12.73 -8.48 2.35
N ILE A 97 -12.57 -9.80 2.40
CA ILE A 97 -11.35 -10.45 1.91
C ILE A 97 -11.17 -10.30 0.40
N LEU A 98 -12.26 -10.29 -0.38
CA LEU A 98 -12.18 -10.00 -1.83
C LEU A 98 -11.73 -8.56 -2.10
N ALA A 99 -12.25 -7.60 -1.34
CA ALA A 99 -11.81 -6.21 -1.43
C ALA A 99 -10.32 -6.06 -1.09
N LEU A 100 -9.82 -6.80 -0.10
CA LEU A 100 -8.38 -6.83 0.21
C LEU A 100 -7.55 -7.39 -0.96
N VAL A 101 -8.00 -8.46 -1.59
CA VAL A 101 -7.31 -9.03 -2.76
C VAL A 101 -7.24 -8.01 -3.89
N ILE A 102 -8.32 -7.27 -4.15
CA ILE A 102 -8.33 -6.21 -5.16
C ILE A 102 -7.36 -5.08 -4.79
N TYR A 103 -7.37 -4.64 -3.52
CA TYR A 103 -6.39 -3.67 -2.99
C TYR A 103 -4.94 -4.11 -3.27
N VAL A 104 -4.60 -5.36 -2.95
CA VAL A 104 -3.26 -5.91 -3.18
C VAL A 104 -2.89 -5.93 -4.67
N ILE A 105 -3.83 -6.29 -5.55
CA ILE A 105 -3.59 -6.33 -7.01
C ILE A 105 -3.31 -4.92 -7.54
N MET A 106 -4.10 -3.92 -7.13
CA MET A 106 -3.94 -2.54 -7.61
C MET A 106 -2.59 -1.95 -7.19
N GLY A 107 -2.19 -2.14 -5.93
CA GLY A 107 -0.93 -1.65 -5.41
C GLY A 107 0.30 -2.31 -6.05
N ILE A 108 0.26 -3.63 -6.20
CA ILE A 108 1.33 -4.35 -6.92
C ILE A 108 1.39 -3.93 -8.38
N ALA A 109 0.25 -3.71 -9.04
CA ALA A 109 0.24 -3.21 -10.42
C ALA A 109 0.88 -1.82 -10.52
N GLY A 110 0.50 -0.88 -9.64
CA GLY A 110 1.02 0.49 -9.64
C GLY A 110 2.54 0.54 -9.42
N THR A 111 3.04 -0.25 -8.47
CA THR A 111 4.48 -0.34 -8.17
C THR A 111 5.25 -1.06 -9.28
N SER A 112 4.73 -2.18 -9.80
CA SER A 112 5.36 -2.98 -10.85
C SER A 112 5.53 -2.21 -12.16
N ILE A 113 4.54 -1.42 -12.55
CA ILE A 113 4.64 -0.56 -13.73
C ILE A 113 5.81 0.41 -13.56
N GLN A 114 5.90 1.10 -12.42
CA GLN A 114 6.96 2.09 -12.17
C GLN A 114 8.36 1.48 -12.04
N ILE A 115 8.48 0.25 -11.50
CA ILE A 115 9.76 -0.48 -11.39
C ILE A 115 10.42 -0.67 -12.77
N VAL A 116 9.61 -0.92 -13.79
CA VAL A 116 10.07 -1.21 -15.15
C VAL A 116 10.16 0.05 -16.00
N THR A 117 9.16 0.93 -15.94
CA THR A 117 9.07 2.09 -16.84
C THR A 117 10.09 3.16 -16.51
N LEU A 118 10.34 3.46 -15.23
CA LEU A 118 11.26 4.53 -14.85
C LEU A 118 12.66 4.39 -15.47
N PRO A 119 13.41 3.28 -15.29
CA PRO A 119 14.75 3.18 -15.86
C PRO A 119 14.74 3.15 -17.40
N LEU A 120 13.72 2.54 -18.01
CA LEU A 120 13.57 2.45 -19.46
C LEU A 120 13.34 3.84 -20.07
N LEU A 121 12.47 4.63 -19.47
CA LEU A 121 12.14 5.98 -19.92
C LEU A 121 13.28 6.96 -19.60
N ALA A 122 14.01 6.78 -18.51
CA ALA A 122 15.20 7.59 -18.21
C ALA A 122 16.31 7.38 -19.25
N ALA A 123 16.52 6.13 -19.70
CA ALA A 123 17.45 5.84 -20.78
C ALA A 123 17.02 6.49 -22.11
N ALA A 124 15.72 6.44 -22.44
CA ALA A 124 15.17 7.09 -23.62
C ALA A 124 15.26 8.63 -23.54
N HIS A 125 15.06 9.21 -22.36
CA HIS A 125 15.18 10.65 -22.09
C HIS A 125 16.59 11.17 -22.38
N GLY A 126 17.62 10.34 -22.15
CA GLY A 126 19.01 10.66 -22.48
C GLY A 126 19.36 10.68 -23.98
N SER A 127 18.39 10.40 -24.88
CA SER A 127 18.59 10.43 -26.32
C SER A 127 18.91 11.85 -26.83
N ALA A 128 19.80 11.94 -27.82
CA ALA A 128 20.06 13.19 -28.55
C ALA A 128 18.89 13.59 -29.47
N ASP A 129 18.01 12.64 -29.81
CA ASP A 129 16.80 12.91 -30.59
C ASP A 129 15.74 13.59 -29.71
N PRO A 130 15.37 14.86 -30.01
CA PRO A 130 14.37 15.59 -29.23
C PRO A 130 12.99 14.92 -29.22
N VAL A 131 12.64 14.16 -30.27
CA VAL A 131 11.36 13.45 -30.36
C VAL A 131 11.32 12.28 -29.38
N ILE A 132 12.38 11.47 -29.32
CA ILE A 132 12.48 10.35 -28.37
C ILE A 132 12.44 10.86 -26.93
N ARG A 133 13.18 11.93 -26.63
CA ARG A 133 13.20 12.54 -25.30
C ARG A 133 11.83 13.05 -24.88
N ALA A 134 11.15 13.85 -25.71
CA ALA A 134 9.81 14.34 -25.42
C ALA A 134 8.78 13.20 -25.27
N GLY A 135 8.90 12.16 -26.11
CA GLY A 135 8.08 10.96 -26.02
C GLY A 135 8.25 10.23 -24.68
N SER A 136 9.47 10.15 -24.17
CA SER A 136 9.75 9.51 -22.86
C SER A 136 9.13 10.29 -21.69
N GLU A 137 9.18 11.62 -21.72
CA GLU A 137 8.58 12.49 -20.71
C GLU A 137 7.06 12.35 -20.69
N ALA A 138 6.42 12.35 -21.86
CA ALA A 138 4.98 12.12 -21.99
C ALA A 138 4.59 10.72 -21.49
N ALA A 139 5.34 9.69 -21.85
CA ALA A 139 5.10 8.33 -21.38
C ALA A 139 5.24 8.19 -19.86
N TRP A 140 6.22 8.87 -19.25
CA TRP A 140 6.38 8.89 -17.80
C TRP A 140 5.20 9.59 -17.13
N ARG A 141 4.79 10.77 -17.63
CA ARG A 141 3.64 11.49 -17.07
C ARG A 141 2.38 10.63 -17.09
N VAL A 142 2.07 10.00 -18.22
CA VAL A 142 0.91 9.10 -18.32
C VAL A 142 1.03 7.92 -17.35
N THR A 143 2.21 7.32 -17.25
CA THR A 143 2.46 6.19 -16.36
C THR A 143 2.23 6.55 -14.89
N VAL A 144 2.81 7.64 -14.42
CA VAL A 144 2.70 8.05 -13.02
C VAL A 144 1.27 8.52 -12.69
N GLU A 145 0.59 9.19 -13.62
CA GLU A 145 -0.83 9.57 -13.47
C GLU A 145 -1.73 8.34 -13.34
N ILE A 146 -1.51 7.29 -14.14
CA ILE A 146 -2.27 6.03 -14.01
C ILE A 146 -2.00 5.35 -12.68
N ALA A 147 -0.74 5.31 -12.23
CA ALA A 147 -0.40 4.69 -10.95
C ALA A 147 -1.01 5.47 -9.78
N GLN A 148 -0.75 6.78 -9.70
CA GLN A 148 -1.13 7.66 -8.60
C GLN A 148 -2.62 7.98 -8.58
N HIS A 149 -3.19 8.33 -9.73
CA HIS A 149 -4.54 8.90 -9.83
C HIS A 149 -5.57 7.94 -10.44
N ALA A 150 -5.21 6.68 -10.69
CA ALA A 150 -6.19 5.65 -11.01
C ALA A 150 -6.06 4.44 -10.08
N LEU A 151 -4.92 3.74 -10.11
CA LEU A 151 -4.73 2.53 -9.30
C LEU A 151 -4.74 2.85 -7.80
N TRP A 152 -3.90 3.80 -7.36
CA TRP A 152 -3.77 4.15 -5.95
C TRP A 152 -4.96 4.91 -5.37
N TRP A 153 -5.70 5.68 -6.18
CA TRP A 153 -6.99 6.22 -5.74
C TRP A 153 -7.99 5.10 -5.43
N MET A 154 -8.05 4.05 -6.26
CA MET A 154 -8.97 2.93 -6.06
C MET A 154 -8.61 2.02 -4.88
N GLU A 155 -7.39 2.14 -4.32
CA GLU A 155 -7.06 1.52 -3.04
C GLU A 155 -7.92 2.07 -1.91
N GLY A 156 -8.26 3.36 -1.93
CA GLY A 156 -9.13 4.02 -0.96
C GLY A 156 -10.39 3.22 -0.62
N PRO A 157 -11.34 3.03 -1.57
CA PRO A 157 -12.59 2.33 -1.30
C PRO A 157 -12.39 0.84 -0.99
N THR A 158 -11.42 0.17 -1.61
CA THR A 158 -11.20 -1.27 -1.42
C THR A 158 -10.57 -1.58 -0.06
N PHE A 159 -9.55 -0.83 0.34
CA PHE A 159 -8.96 -0.91 1.67
C PHE A 159 -9.94 -0.44 2.74
N ALA A 160 -10.67 0.66 2.51
CA ALA A 160 -11.67 1.15 3.45
C ALA A 160 -12.73 0.11 3.78
N PHE A 161 -13.28 -0.54 2.75
CA PHE A 161 -14.28 -1.58 2.95
C PHE A 161 -13.71 -2.76 3.75
N TRP A 162 -12.54 -3.27 3.36
CA TRP A 162 -11.88 -4.35 4.09
C TRP A 162 -11.62 -3.97 5.55
N ALA A 163 -11.03 -2.81 5.80
CA ALA A 163 -10.59 -2.37 7.11
C ALA A 163 -11.77 -2.09 8.05
N ILE A 164 -12.84 -1.45 7.56
CA ILE A 164 -14.03 -1.16 8.36
C ILE A 164 -14.75 -2.46 8.73
N VAL A 165 -15.00 -3.35 7.76
CA VAL A 165 -15.73 -4.60 8.01
C VAL A 165 -14.91 -5.54 8.90
N THR A 166 -13.63 -5.73 8.60
CA THR A 166 -12.74 -6.59 9.38
C THR A 166 -12.55 -6.01 10.78
N GLY A 167 -12.33 -4.70 10.90
CA GLY A 167 -12.16 -4.04 12.20
C GLY A 167 -13.41 -4.09 13.08
N ALA A 168 -14.61 -3.98 12.48
CA ALA A 168 -15.87 -4.16 13.20
C ALA A 168 -16.03 -5.61 13.69
N ALA A 169 -15.74 -6.61 12.85
CA ALA A 169 -15.77 -8.02 13.24
C ALA A 169 -14.71 -8.34 14.32
N MET A 170 -13.53 -7.71 14.27
CA MET A 170 -12.53 -7.79 15.34
C MET A 170 -13.10 -7.26 16.66
N GLN A 171 -13.82 -6.13 16.64
CA GLN A 171 -14.43 -5.56 17.84
C GLN A 171 -15.51 -6.45 18.45
N THR A 172 -16.40 -7.02 17.63
CA THR A 172 -17.47 -7.90 18.13
C THR A 172 -16.92 -9.16 18.78
N GLN A 173 -15.74 -9.61 18.36
CA GLN A 173 -15.07 -10.79 18.91
C GLN A 173 -13.98 -10.46 19.95
N GLY A 174 -13.94 -9.22 20.45
CA GLY A 174 -13.01 -8.82 21.51
C GLY A 174 -11.54 -8.72 21.08
N LEU A 175 -11.25 -8.77 19.78
CA LEU A 175 -9.89 -8.63 19.26
C LEU A 175 -9.41 -7.17 19.34
N ARG A 176 -8.14 -7.01 19.70
CA ARG A 176 -7.49 -5.70 19.83
C ARG A 176 -7.28 -5.05 18.47
N PHE A 177 -7.10 -3.73 18.47
CA PHE A 177 -6.79 -2.93 17.27
C PHE A 177 -7.87 -2.92 16.16
N GLY A 178 -9.05 -3.52 16.37
CA GLY A 178 -10.17 -3.41 15.43
C GLY A 178 -10.62 -1.97 15.20
N ARG A 179 -10.75 -1.15 16.27
CA ARG A 179 -11.03 0.30 16.14
C ARG A 179 -9.95 1.05 15.38
N PHE A 180 -8.69 0.69 15.57
CA PHE A 180 -7.59 1.34 14.87
C PHE A 180 -7.66 1.01 13.37
N LEU A 181 -7.93 -0.24 13.03
CA LEU A 181 -8.17 -0.65 11.64
C LEU A 181 -9.37 0.09 11.02
N MET A 182 -10.49 0.22 11.73
CA MET A 182 -11.65 0.99 11.26
C MET A 182 -11.30 2.46 11.01
N ALA A 183 -10.53 3.09 11.90
CA ALA A 183 -10.09 4.47 11.74
C ALA A 183 -9.20 4.64 10.50
N MET A 184 -8.29 3.70 10.24
CA MET A 184 -7.52 3.67 9.01
C MET A 184 -8.41 3.52 7.78
N GLY A 185 -9.40 2.62 7.83
CA GLY A 185 -10.36 2.46 6.74
C GLY A 185 -11.14 3.75 6.45
N ALA A 186 -11.55 4.47 7.49
CA ALA A 186 -12.18 5.78 7.34
C ALA A 186 -11.23 6.82 6.72
N ALA A 187 -9.94 6.80 7.08
CA ALA A 187 -8.93 7.67 6.48
C ALA A 187 -8.72 7.36 4.99
N TYR A 188 -8.66 6.09 4.58
CA TYR A 188 -8.59 5.68 3.17
C TYR A 188 -9.84 6.08 2.38
N ALA A 189 -11.04 5.99 2.98
CA ALA A 189 -12.27 6.48 2.36
C ALA A 189 -12.24 8.01 2.18
N LEU A 190 -11.80 8.75 3.21
CA LEU A 190 -11.65 10.20 3.14
C LEU A 190 -10.65 10.59 2.05
N TYR A 191 -9.49 9.92 2.01
CA TYR A 191 -8.48 10.10 0.97
C TYR A 191 -9.10 9.98 -0.42
N PHE A 192 -9.80 8.88 -0.71
CA PHE A 192 -10.45 8.68 -2.01
C PHE A 192 -11.43 9.81 -2.35
N ILE A 193 -12.29 10.20 -1.42
CA ILE A 193 -13.27 11.28 -1.63
C ILE A 193 -12.54 12.59 -1.93
N THR A 194 -11.52 12.93 -1.14
CA THR A 194 -10.75 14.16 -1.34
C THR A 194 -9.97 14.15 -2.65
N ALA A 195 -9.37 13.03 -3.03
CA ALA A 195 -8.64 12.87 -4.28
C ALA A 195 -9.56 13.00 -5.50
N LEU A 196 -10.75 12.42 -5.43
CA LEU A 196 -11.72 12.45 -6.52
C LEU A 196 -12.38 13.82 -6.71
N LEU A 197 -12.68 14.54 -5.62
CA LEU A 197 -13.44 15.79 -5.66
C LEU A 197 -12.56 17.05 -5.62
N TRP A 198 -11.43 17.00 -4.91
CA TRP A 198 -10.53 18.13 -4.66
C TRP A 198 -9.06 17.69 -4.72
N PRO A 199 -8.58 17.28 -5.91
CA PRO A 199 -7.19 16.88 -6.08
C PRO A 199 -6.23 18.02 -5.71
N GLY A 200 -5.10 17.67 -5.11
CA GLY A 200 -4.07 18.61 -4.63
C GLY A 200 -3.77 18.42 -3.15
N THR A 201 -3.33 19.48 -2.47
CA THR A 201 -2.78 19.42 -1.11
C THR A 201 -3.69 18.75 -0.08
N LEU A 202 -5.02 18.92 -0.17
CA LEU A 202 -5.94 18.27 0.75
C LEU A 202 -5.93 16.74 0.58
N ALA A 203 -5.92 16.26 -0.67
CA ALA A 203 -5.83 14.84 -0.98
C ALA A 203 -4.48 14.25 -0.54
N GLU A 204 -3.38 14.97 -0.78
CA GLU A 204 -2.03 14.57 -0.34
C GLU A 204 -1.94 14.45 1.20
N LEU A 205 -2.53 15.40 1.93
CA LEU A 205 -2.60 15.32 3.40
C LEU A 205 -3.47 14.15 3.87
N ALA A 206 -4.61 13.92 3.21
CA ALA A 206 -5.47 12.79 3.53
C ALA A 206 -4.77 11.44 3.25
N GLU A 207 -3.99 11.35 2.19
CA GLU A 207 -3.15 10.19 1.85
C GLU A 207 -2.14 9.90 2.96
N LEU A 208 -1.39 10.92 3.42
CA LEU A 208 -0.44 10.75 4.51
C LEU A 208 -1.10 10.24 5.79
N VAL A 209 -2.28 10.77 6.12
CA VAL A 209 -3.08 10.32 7.28
C VAL A 209 -3.59 8.89 7.09
N ALA A 210 -3.85 8.46 5.86
CA ALA A 210 -4.28 7.10 5.55
C ALA A 210 -3.12 6.08 5.62
N VAL A 211 -1.98 6.42 5.02
CA VAL A 211 -0.86 5.48 4.81
C VAL A 211 0.07 5.38 6.02
N LEU A 212 0.44 6.50 6.67
CA LEU A 212 1.42 6.48 7.76
C LEU A 212 1.02 5.62 8.98
N PRO A 213 -0.27 5.49 9.35
CA PRO A 213 -0.67 4.61 10.44
C PRO A 213 -0.55 3.11 10.13
N VAL A 214 -0.47 2.71 8.85
CA VAL A 214 -0.39 1.30 8.43
C VAL A 214 0.78 0.55 9.09
N PRO A 215 2.05 1.01 8.99
CA PRO A 215 3.17 0.33 9.65
C PRO A 215 3.01 0.22 11.17
N VAL A 216 2.37 1.21 11.81
CA VAL A 216 2.08 1.19 13.25
C VAL A 216 1.05 0.10 13.57
N TRP A 217 -0.03 0.02 12.80
CA TRP A 217 -1.05 -1.01 12.98
C TRP A 217 -0.47 -2.41 12.74
N LEU A 218 0.33 -2.60 11.69
CA LEU A 218 1.02 -3.86 11.39
C LEU A 218 1.95 -4.28 12.53
N LEU A 219 2.73 -3.36 13.08
CA LEU A 219 3.60 -3.64 14.22
C LEU A 219 2.80 -4.07 15.45
N LEU A 220 1.75 -3.32 15.79
CA LEU A 220 0.90 -3.59 16.95
C LEU A 220 0.17 -4.93 16.82
N LEU A 221 -0.44 -5.20 15.67
CA LEU A 221 -1.10 -6.47 15.38
C LEU A 221 -0.08 -7.62 15.40
N GLY A 222 1.06 -7.46 14.73
CA GLY A 222 2.10 -8.49 14.66
C GLY A 222 2.61 -8.92 16.04
N ILE A 223 2.86 -7.96 16.93
CA ILE A 223 3.25 -8.21 18.33
C ILE A 223 2.15 -8.98 19.07
N ASP A 224 0.89 -8.58 18.92
CA ASP A 224 -0.23 -9.22 19.61
C ASP A 224 -0.45 -10.67 19.15
N LEU A 225 -0.40 -10.91 17.84
CA LEU A 225 -0.49 -12.24 17.25
C LEU A 225 0.69 -13.13 17.65
N TRP A 226 1.90 -12.55 17.76
CA TRP A 226 3.10 -13.26 18.21
C TRP A 226 2.97 -13.71 19.66
N GLN A 227 2.56 -12.80 20.53
CA GLN A 227 2.40 -13.06 21.97
C GLN A 227 1.18 -13.95 22.27
N GLY A 228 0.23 -14.05 21.33
CA GLY A 228 -0.96 -14.88 21.47
C GLY A 228 -1.94 -14.39 22.52
N ARG A 229 -2.00 -13.07 22.75
CA ARG A 229 -2.84 -12.44 23.78
C ARG A 229 -4.33 -12.40 23.43
N THR A 230 -4.68 -12.70 22.18
CA THR A 230 -6.03 -12.68 21.62
C THR A 230 -6.67 -14.08 21.56
N GLN A 231 -6.54 -14.86 22.65
CA GLN A 231 -7.32 -16.09 22.85
C GLN A 231 -8.67 -15.79 23.50
#